data_AF-A0A7K8Z135-F1
#
_entry.id   AF-A0A7K8Z135-F1
#
_cell.length_a   1.000
_cell.length_b   1.000
_cell.length_c   1.000
_cell.angle_alpha   90.00
_cell.angle_beta   90.00
_cell.angle_gamma   90.00
#
_symmetry.space_group_name_H-M   'P 1'
#
loop_
_entity.id
_entity.type
_entity.pdbx_description
1 polymer ?
#
loop_
_entity_poly.entity_id
_entity_poly.type
_entity_poly.pdbx_seq_one_letter_code
_entity_poly.pdbx_strand_id
1 'polypeptide(L)' 'TGQVLRCDAIVDIIHGIQIVSTTRELYVEDSPLQLQIVALDAEGNTFSTLAGLVFDWSIVEDPEAGGFSESHSALR' A
#
# COMPACT_ATOMS: atom_id res chain seq x y z
N THR A 1 5.35 15.58 -37.87
CA THR A 1 6.10 15.32 -36.62
C THR A 1 6.27 13.81 -36.50
N GLY A 2 7.50 13.31 -36.52
CA GLY A 2 7.80 11.88 -36.72
C GLY A 2 8.93 11.38 -35.82
N GLN A 3 8.94 11.83 -34.57
CA GLN A 3 9.97 11.45 -33.61
C GLN A 3 9.52 10.22 -32.83
N VAL A 4 10.39 9.22 -32.71
CA VAL A 4 10.17 8.01 -31.93
C VAL A 4 11.12 8.03 -30.75
N LEU A 5 10.56 7.95 -29.55
CA LEU A 5 11.32 7.73 -28.32
C LEU A 5 11.39 6.23 -28.04
N ARG A 6 12.55 5.77 -27.57
CA ARG A 6 12.78 4.41 -27.10
C ARG A 6 13.31 4.49 -25.69
N CYS A 7 12.80 3.65 -24.81
CA CYS A 7 13.35 3.41 -23.49
C CYS A 7 13.46 1.90 -23.26
N ASP A 8 14.42 1.53 -22.44
CA ASP A 8 14.56 0.17 -21.93
C ASP A 8 13.91 0.10 -20.54
N ALA A 9 13.28 -1.03 -20.24
CA ALA A 9 12.76 -1.35 -18.93
C ALA A 9 13.37 -2.67 -18.48
N ILE A 10 13.78 -2.73 -17.22
CA ILE A 10 14.24 -3.95 -16.57
C ILE A 10 13.04 -4.52 -15.82
N VAL A 11 12.76 -5.80 -16.05
CA VAL A 11 11.69 -6.54 -15.39
C VAL A 11 12.28 -7.56 -14.43
N ASP A 12 11.62 -7.77 -13.30
CA ASP A 12 12.03 -8.73 -12.28
C ASP A 12 10.82 -9.28 -11.50
N ILE A 13 11.06 -10.23 -10.61
CA ILE A 13 10.07 -10.90 -9.77
C ILE A 13 9.91 -10.14 -8.46
N ILE A 14 8.66 -9.82 -8.13
CA ILE A 14 8.31 -9.26 -6.81
C ILE A 14 8.47 -10.36 -5.75
N HIS A 15 9.38 -10.14 -4.81
CA HIS A 15 9.63 -11.01 -3.67
C HIS A 15 8.85 -10.58 -2.43
N GLY A 16 8.56 -9.28 -2.29
CA GLY A 16 7.81 -8.74 -1.16
C GLY A 16 6.96 -7.55 -1.53
N ILE A 17 5.84 -7.39 -0.84
CA ILE A 17 4.94 -6.25 -0.97
C ILE A 17 4.74 -5.66 0.43
N GLN A 18 4.87 -4.35 0.54
CA GLN A 18 4.71 -3.63 1.80
C GLN A 18 3.76 -2.45 1.62
N ILE A 19 2.96 -2.18 2.64
CA ILE A 19 2.19 -0.95 2.77
C ILE A 19 3.01 -0.01 3.63
N VAL A 20 3.27 1.20 3.14
CA VAL A 20 4.01 2.24 3.85
C VAL A 20 3.12 3.46 4.06
N SER A 21 3.23 4.04 5.25
CA SER A 21 2.50 5.23 5.68
C SER A 21 3.33 5.98 6.71
N THR A 22 3.19 7.31 6.74
CA THR A 22 3.74 8.18 7.80
C THR A 22 2.80 8.32 8.99
N THR A 23 1.54 7.89 8.85
CA THR A 23 0.46 8.05 9.82
C THR A 23 0.19 6.73 10.52
N ARG A 24 0.14 6.75 11.85
CA ARG A 24 -0.07 5.57 12.71
C ARG A 24 -1.52 5.39 13.18
N GLU A 25 -2.24 6.50 13.37
CA GLU A 25 -3.63 6.51 13.85
C GLU A 25 -4.49 7.32 12.88
N LEU A 26 -5.74 6.89 12.71
CA LEU A 26 -6.72 7.57 11.87
C LEU A 26 -7.94 7.91 12.72
N TYR A 27 -8.40 9.15 12.59
CA TYR A 27 -9.62 9.64 13.23
C TYR A 27 -10.73 9.75 12.18
N VAL A 28 -11.97 9.49 12.59
CA VAL A 28 -13.13 9.42 11.66
C VAL A 28 -13.47 10.78 11.07
N GLU A 29 -13.23 11.84 11.82
CA GLU A 29 -13.44 13.23 11.43
C GLU A 29 -12.40 13.77 10.43
N ASP A 30 -11.27 13.07 10.27
CA ASP A 30 -10.19 13.50 9.38
C ASP A 30 -10.37 12.99 7.94
N SER A 31 -9.63 13.59 7.02
CA SER A 31 -9.59 13.10 5.64
C SER A 31 -8.95 11.70 5.58
N PRO A 32 -9.46 10.79 4.73
CA PRO A 32 -8.89 9.47 4.56
C PRO A 32 -7.40 9.52 4.19
N LEU A 33 -6.62 8.62 4.77
CA LEU A 33 -5.22 8.47 4.45
C LEU A 33 -5.04 7.75 3.12
N GLN A 34 -4.15 8.29 2.29
CA GLN A 34 -3.63 7.58 1.13
C GLN A 34 -2.54 6.61 1.56
N LEU A 35 -2.79 5.31 1.38
CA LEU A 35 -1.78 4.27 1.60
C LEU A 35 -0.92 4.12 0.35
N GLN A 36 0.38 3.94 0.53
CA GLN A 36 1.32 3.64 -0.54
C GLN A 36 1.76 2.17 -0.46
N ILE A 37 1.82 1.51 -1.61
CA ILE A 37 2.45 0.20 -1.73
C ILE A 37 3.86 0.38 -2.29
N VAL A 38 4.79 -0.41 -1.77
CA VAL A 38 6.09 -0.66 -2.41
C VAL A 38 6.25 -2.16 -2.63
N ALA A 39 6.86 -2.54 -3.76
CA ALA A 39 7.27 -3.91 -4.01
C ALA A 39 8.79 -4.00 -3.98
N LEU A 40 9.30 -5.12 -3.50
CA LEU A 40 10.71 -5.39 -3.30
C LEU A 40 11.13 -6.64 -4.09
N ASP A 41 12.34 -6.62 -4.64
CA ASP A 41 13.00 -7.81 -5.18
C ASP A 41 13.71 -8.62 -4.08
N ALA A 42 14.45 -9.67 -4.47
CA ALA A 42 15.17 -10.54 -3.54
C ALA A 42 16.29 -9.83 -2.76
N GLU A 43 16.82 -8.75 -3.33
CA GLU A 43 17.93 -7.96 -2.78
C GLU A 43 17.42 -6.79 -1.92
N GLY A 44 16.10 -6.55 -1.93
CA GLY A 44 15.44 -5.47 -1.20
C GLY A 44 15.39 -4.15 -1.96
N ASN A 45 15.65 -4.14 -3.28
CA ASN A 45 15.47 -2.94 -4.09
C ASN A 45 13.97 -2.72 -4.37
N THR A 46 13.60 -1.45 -4.59
CA THR A 46 12.21 -1.09 -4.90
C THR A 46 11.95 -1.11 -6.39
N PHE A 47 10.81 -1.68 -6.79
CA PHE A 47 10.31 -1.52 -8.15
C PHE A 47 9.95 -0.06 -8.41
N SER A 48 10.35 0.47 -9.57
CA SER A 48 10.08 1.85 -9.95
C SER A 48 8.61 2.12 -10.28
N THR A 49 7.86 1.09 -10.67
CA THR A 49 6.42 1.17 -10.93
C THR A 49 5.75 -0.18 -10.74
N LEU A 50 4.49 -0.14 -10.27
CA LEU A 50 3.57 -1.28 -10.19
C LEU A 50 2.35 -1.09 -11.08
N ALA A 51 2.40 -0.12 -11.99
CA ALA A 51 1.31 0.17 -12.91
C ALA A 51 0.96 -1.07 -13.73
N GLY A 52 -0.34 -1.38 -13.81
CA GLY A 52 -0.86 -2.56 -14.50
C GLY A 52 -1.07 -3.78 -13.60
N LEU A 53 -0.57 -3.77 -12.36
CA LEU A 53 -0.93 -4.76 -11.35
C LEU A 53 -2.25 -4.38 -10.67
N VAL A 54 -3.07 -5.39 -10.38
CA VAL A 54 -4.34 -5.24 -9.67
C VAL A 54 -4.17 -5.81 -8.27
N PHE A 55 -4.69 -5.09 -7.28
CA PHE A 55 -4.64 -5.47 -5.88
C PHE A 55 -6.04 -5.67 -5.35
N ASP A 56 -6.28 -6.83 -4.74
CA ASP A 56 -7.46 -7.09 -3.92
C ASP A 56 -7.14 -6.70 -2.48
N TRP A 57 -8.00 -5.87 -1.88
CA TRP A 57 -7.82 -5.36 -0.54
C TRP A 57 -8.85 -5.97 0.41
N SER A 58 -8.40 -6.37 1.58
CA SER A 58 -9.26 -6.77 2.69
C SER A 58 -8.80 -6.10 3.97
N ILE A 59 -9.77 -5.75 4.82
CA ILE A 59 -9.50 -5.32 6.19
C ILE A 59 -9.53 -6.58 7.05
N VAL A 60 -8.48 -6.80 7.82
CA VAL A 60 -8.35 -7.94 8.72
C VAL A 60 -8.30 -7.41 10.15
N GLU A 61 -9.10 -8.00 11.04
CA GLU A 61 -9.04 -7.69 12.47
C GLU A 61 -7.71 -8.17 13.05
N ASP A 62 -7.07 -7.32 13.84
CA ASP A 62 -5.83 -7.69 14.53
C ASP A 62 -6.17 -8.63 15.69
N PRO A 63 -5.70 -9.90 15.67
CA PRO A 63 -5.99 -10.87 16.72
C PRO A 63 -5.38 -10.47 18.09
N GLU A 64 -4.40 -9.56 18.13
CA GLU A 64 -3.79 -9.07 19.37
C GLU A 64 -4.44 -7.78 19.91
N ALA A 65 -5.32 -7.13 19.14
CA ALA A 65 -5.98 -5.88 19.54
C ALA A 65 -7.14 -6.05 20.54
N GLY A 66 -7.43 -7.27 20.99
CA GLY A 66 -8.52 -7.61 21.94
C GLY A 66 -8.44 -6.94 23.33
N GLY A 67 -7.46 -6.07 23.58
CA GLY A 67 -7.34 -5.26 24.79
C GLY A 67 -7.78 -3.81 24.66
N PHE A 68 -8.01 -3.28 23.45
CA PHE A 68 -8.50 -1.92 23.27
C PHE A 68 -10.03 -1.92 23.31
N SER A 69 -10.57 -1.50 24.46
CA SER A 69 -12.00 -1.32 24.67
C SER A 69 -12.64 -0.55 23.52
N GLU A 70 -13.57 -1.21 22.83
CA GLU A 70 -14.49 -0.62 21.86
C GLU A 70 -15.29 0.50 22.55
N SER A 71 -14.81 1.73 22.43
CA SER A 71 -15.55 2.92 22.86
C SER A 71 -15.80 3.87 21.69
N HIS A 72 -16.02 3.39 20.47
CA HIS A 72 -16.52 4.25 19.38
C HIS A 72 -17.48 3.55 18.40
N SER A 73 -18.23 2.54 18.84
CA SER A 73 -19.40 2.06 18.11
C SER A 73 -20.65 2.88 18.44
N ALA A 74 -20.73 4.10 17.89
CA ALA A 74 -22.01 4.78 17.74
C ALA A 74 -21.96 5.78 16.57
N LEU A 75 -22.43 5.35 15.41
CA LEU A 75 -23.03 6.27 14.45
C LEU A 75 -24.48 5.80 14.22
N ARG A 76 -25.39 6.69 14.62
CA ARG A 76 -26.84 6.61 14.45
C ARG A 76 -27.23 7.30 13.17
#